data_AF-A0A0K2RHZ0-F1
#
_entry.id   AF-A0A0K2RHZ0-F1
#
_cell.length_a   1.000
_cell.length_b   1.000
_cell.length_c   1.000
_cell.angle_alpha   90.00
_cell.angle_beta   90.00
_cell.angle_gamma   90.00
#
_symmetry.space_group_name_H-M   'P 1'
#
loop_
_entity.id
_entity.type
_entity.pdbx_description
1 polymer ?
#
loop_
_entity_poly.entity_id
_entity_poly.type
_entity_poly.pdbx_seq_one_letter_code
_entity_poly.pdbx_strand_id
1 'polypeptide(L)'
;MSATGSEIRDQLLKGVLPWWLENGVDRENGGVFTCFSNAGRLLSNEKYTWSQGRWAWLCSRIAFDSGDGIIAENPQLWAALSIETARFIQEHAILDGSVTAYRTSAEGQALPSGPQGEIAVSVLADLFAAWAWRVQPGFPKRLAANVTSGSNQPMRFSPTPKKESRPEGSVRALPRPRRIQGRGRADAAPECGRPTPFGLRLC
;
A
#
# COMPACT_ATOMS: atom_id res chain seq x y z
N MET A 1 25.30 11.54 -6.14
CA MET A 1 25.27 11.74 -4.68
C MET A 1 24.35 10.67 -4.13
N SER A 2 24.90 9.69 -3.41
CA SER A 2 24.10 8.64 -2.75
C SER A 2 23.60 9.19 -1.41
N ALA A 3 22.30 9.08 -1.15
CA ALA A 3 21.76 9.39 0.16
C ALA A 3 22.37 8.45 1.22
N THR A 4 22.73 8.98 2.38
CA THR A 4 23.18 8.22 3.53
C THR A 4 22.00 7.45 4.14
N GLY A 5 22.27 6.37 4.90
CA GLY A 5 21.20 5.59 5.55
C GLY A 5 20.34 6.42 6.52
N SER A 6 20.92 7.46 7.13
CA SER A 6 20.20 8.42 7.99
C SER A 6 19.20 9.26 7.20
N GLU A 7 19.60 9.75 6.03
CA GLU A 7 18.73 10.57 5.17
C GLU A 7 17.53 9.78 4.64
N ILE A 8 17.71 8.50 4.29
CA ILE A 8 16.61 7.62 3.85
C ILE A 8 15.62 7.38 4.99
N ARG A 9 16.13 7.12 6.20
CA ARG A 9 15.29 6.92 7.39
C ARG A 9 14.46 8.18 7.71
N ASP A 10 15.09 9.35 7.65
CA ASP A 10 14.40 10.61 7.89
C ASP A 10 13.35 10.90 6.82
N GLN A 11 13.64 10.65 5.54
CA GLN A 11 12.64 10.78 4.48
C GLN A 11 11.46 9.83 4.66
N LEU A 12 11.71 8.60 5.10
CA LEU A 12 10.66 7.64 5.39
C LEU A 12 9.74 8.14 6.50
N LEU A 13 10.30 8.47 7.67
CA LEU A 13 9.54 8.80 8.87
C LEU A 13 8.92 10.20 8.85
N LYS A 14 9.59 11.18 8.23
CA LYS A 14 9.16 12.59 8.23
C LYS A 14 8.45 12.99 6.94
N GLY A 15 8.48 12.15 5.90
CA GLY A 15 7.93 12.46 4.58
C GLY A 15 6.96 11.39 4.09
N VAL A 16 7.48 10.19 3.80
CA VAL A 16 6.72 9.15 3.11
C VAL A 16 5.56 8.62 3.97
N LEU A 17 5.82 8.15 5.20
CA LEU A 17 4.78 7.58 6.05
C LEU A 17 3.70 8.60 6.43
N PRO A 18 4.03 9.84 6.87
CA PRO A 18 3.01 10.86 7.15
C PRO A 18 2.12 11.16 5.95
N TRP A 19 2.69 11.22 4.75
CA TRP A 19 1.93 11.48 3.53
C TRP A 19 0.91 10.36 3.25
N TRP A 20 1.30 9.09 3.42
CA TRP A 20 0.40 7.95 3.24
C TRP A 20 -0.70 7.89 4.30
N LEU A 21 -0.39 8.23 5.56
CA LEU A 21 -1.38 8.33 6.62
C LEU A 21 -2.42 9.43 6.34
N GLU A 22 -1.98 10.57 5.80
CA GLU A 22 -2.86 11.69 5.49
C GLU A 22 -3.73 11.43 4.26
N ASN A 23 -3.14 10.91 3.18
CA ASN A 23 -3.77 10.87 1.86
C ASN A 23 -4.25 9.48 1.45
N GLY A 24 -3.52 8.42 1.82
CA GLY A 24 -3.73 7.07 1.30
C GLY A 24 -4.78 6.28 2.07
N VAL A 25 -4.87 6.44 3.39
CA VAL A 25 -5.79 5.65 4.22
C VAL A 25 -7.24 5.99 3.93
N ASP A 26 -8.04 4.98 3.57
CA ASP A 26 -9.49 5.12 3.50
C ASP A 26 -10.08 4.89 4.90
N ARG A 27 -10.41 5.99 5.57
CA ARG A 27 -10.99 5.97 6.92
C ARG A 27 -12.49 5.67 6.94
N GLU A 28 -13.15 5.70 5.79
CA GLU A 28 -14.59 5.48 5.67
C GLU A 28 -14.89 3.99 5.49
N ASN A 29 -14.22 3.35 4.53
CA ASN A 29 -14.46 1.95 4.19
C ASN A 29 -13.33 1.01 4.65
N GLY A 30 -12.22 1.54 5.16
CA GLY A 30 -11.02 0.76 5.47
C GLY A 30 -10.16 0.47 4.24
N GLY A 31 -8.92 0.06 4.49
CA GLY A 31 -7.91 -0.16 3.45
C GLY A 31 -7.19 1.13 3.02
N VAL A 32 -6.62 1.10 1.82
CA VAL A 32 -5.76 2.17 1.29
C VAL A 32 -6.05 2.45 -0.18
N PHE A 33 -6.10 3.71 -0.57
CA PHE A 33 -6.03 4.12 -1.97
C PHE A 33 -4.58 4.14 -2.42
N THR A 34 -4.27 3.59 -3.59
CA THR A 34 -2.88 3.52 -4.09
C THR A 34 -2.66 4.24 -5.41
N CYS A 35 -3.73 4.58 -6.12
CA CYS A 35 -3.64 5.16 -7.46
C CYS A 35 -3.45 6.67 -7.39
N PHE A 36 -2.28 7.11 -6.95
CA PHE A 36 -1.90 8.53 -6.95
C PHE A 36 -0.96 8.86 -8.11
N SER A 37 -1.12 10.07 -8.64
CA SER A 37 -0.10 10.68 -9.49
C SER A 37 1.13 11.09 -8.67
N ASN A 38 2.26 11.32 -9.35
CA ASN A 38 3.47 11.86 -8.70
C ASN A 38 3.29 13.28 -8.14
N ALA A 39 2.20 13.97 -8.49
CA ALA A 39 1.80 15.26 -7.90
C ALA A 39 0.93 15.09 -6.63
N GLY A 40 0.65 13.85 -6.22
CA GLY A 40 -0.19 13.55 -5.05
C GLY A 40 -1.70 13.55 -5.32
N ARG A 41 -2.14 13.80 -6.56
CA ARG A 41 -3.56 13.74 -6.93
C ARG A 41 -4.03 12.28 -7.04
N LEU A 42 -5.15 11.95 -6.39
CA LEU A 42 -5.83 10.66 -6.52
C LEU A 42 -6.41 10.51 -7.94
N LEU A 43 -6.07 9.41 -8.60
CA LEU A 43 -6.49 9.07 -9.96
C LEU A 43 -7.65 8.07 -9.98
N SER A 44 -7.71 7.17 -9.00
CA SER A 44 -8.78 6.19 -8.81
C SER A 44 -8.88 5.83 -7.33
N ASN A 45 -10.11 5.67 -6.84
CA ASN A 45 -10.41 5.18 -5.48
C ASN A 45 -10.63 3.65 -5.44
N GLU A 46 -10.48 2.96 -6.56
CA GLU A 46 -10.56 1.50 -6.60
C GLU A 46 -9.43 0.87 -5.79
N LYS A 47 -9.73 -0.29 -5.20
CA LYS A 47 -8.82 -0.99 -4.31
C LYS A 47 -8.36 -2.29 -4.95
N TYR A 48 -7.07 -2.35 -5.26
CA TYR A 48 -6.43 -3.54 -5.77
C TYR A 48 -6.01 -4.45 -4.62
N THR A 49 -6.45 -5.71 -4.62
CA THR A 49 -6.28 -6.60 -3.46
C THR A 49 -4.82 -6.87 -3.11
N TRP A 50 -3.96 -7.04 -4.11
CA TRP A 50 -2.52 -7.20 -3.89
C TRP A 50 -1.90 -5.98 -3.20
N SER A 51 -2.34 -4.77 -3.55
CA SER A 51 -1.92 -3.53 -2.88
C SER A 51 -2.44 -3.46 -1.44
N GLN A 52 -3.70 -3.86 -1.22
CA GLN A 52 -4.28 -3.90 0.14
C GLN A 52 -3.50 -4.86 1.04
N GLY A 53 -3.20 -6.07 0.58
CA GLY A 53 -2.48 -7.05 1.41
C GLY A 53 -1.05 -6.62 1.72
N ARG A 54 -0.38 -5.94 0.78
CA ARG A 54 0.94 -5.31 1.04
C ARG A 54 0.85 -4.20 2.07
N TRP A 55 -0.19 -3.37 2.02
CA TRP A 55 -0.42 -2.31 2.99
C TRP A 55 -0.68 -2.88 4.38
N ALA A 56 -1.58 -3.88 4.49
CA ALA A 56 -1.84 -4.58 5.74
C ALA A 56 -0.53 -5.11 6.36
N TRP A 57 0.29 -5.82 5.56
CA TRP A 57 1.59 -6.31 6.02
C TRP A 57 2.55 -5.19 6.42
N LEU A 58 2.70 -4.14 5.61
CA LEU A 58 3.58 -3.03 5.91
C LEU A 58 3.20 -2.36 7.24
N CYS A 59 1.90 -2.10 7.44
CA CYS A 59 1.40 -1.55 8.69
C CYS A 59 1.70 -2.47 9.89
N SER A 60 1.55 -3.79 9.74
CA SER A 60 1.91 -4.76 10.79
C SER A 60 3.41 -4.71 11.14
N ARG A 61 4.26 -4.55 10.13
CA ARG A 61 5.71 -4.50 10.28
C ARG A 61 6.14 -3.20 10.95
N ILE A 62 5.57 -2.07 10.55
CA ILE A 62 5.78 -0.77 11.18
C ILE A 62 5.33 -0.80 12.64
N ALA A 63 4.15 -1.36 12.93
CA ALA A 63 3.65 -1.51 14.30
C ALA A 63 4.61 -2.32 15.17
N PHE A 64 5.12 -3.44 14.66
CA PHE A 64 6.10 -4.26 15.36
C PHE A 64 7.42 -3.50 15.59
N ASP A 65 7.98 -2.86 14.55
CA ASP A 65 9.22 -2.09 14.66
C ASP A 65 9.09 -0.89 15.61
N SER A 66 7.89 -0.31 15.71
CA SER A 66 7.59 0.77 16.63
C SER A 66 7.51 0.26 18.07
N GLY A 67 6.88 -0.90 18.28
CA GLY A 67 6.81 -1.57 19.57
C GLY A 67 8.18 -1.97 20.13
N ASP A 68 9.10 -2.35 19.25
CA ASP A 68 10.49 -2.69 19.59
C ASP A 68 11.43 -1.46 19.64
N GLY A 69 10.91 -0.24 19.40
CA GLY A 69 11.69 1.00 19.43
C GLY A 69 12.66 1.17 18.24
N ILE A 70 12.55 0.33 17.21
CA ILE A 70 13.36 0.39 15.99
C ILE A 70 13.01 1.64 15.16
N ILE A 71 11.74 2.05 15.16
CA ILE A 71 11.27 3.29 14.53
C ILE A 71 10.39 4.09 15.50
N ALA A 72 10.43 5.41 15.38
CA ALA A 72 9.70 6.33 16.26
C ALA A 72 8.31 6.64 15.67
N GLU A 73 7.40 5.69 15.74
CA GLU A 73 6.03 5.75 15.21
C GLU A 73 5.03 5.26 16.27
N ASN A 74 3.72 5.41 16.03
CA ASN A 74 2.69 4.94 16.96
C ASN A 74 2.29 3.47 16.67
N PRO A 75 2.72 2.49 17.49
CA PRO A 75 2.46 1.08 17.21
C PRO A 75 0.96 0.73 17.17
N GLN A 76 0.14 1.37 18.01
CA GLN A 76 -1.30 1.08 18.08
C GLN A 76 -2.03 1.58 16.83
N LEU A 77 -1.67 2.76 16.32
CA LEU A 77 -2.22 3.30 15.06
C LEU A 77 -1.93 2.35 13.90
N TRP A 78 -0.67 1.95 13.74
CA TRP A 78 -0.26 1.10 12.63
C TRP A 78 -0.85 -0.31 12.73
N ALA A 79 -1.00 -0.85 13.94
CA ALA A 79 -1.69 -2.12 14.16
C ALA A 79 -3.18 -2.02 13.77
N ALA A 80 -3.86 -0.93 14.12
CA ALA A 80 -5.25 -0.71 13.76
C ALA A 80 -5.44 -0.67 12.23
N LEU A 81 -4.64 0.11 11.51
CA LEU A 81 -4.69 0.19 10.03
C LEU A 81 -4.46 -1.17 9.38
N SER A 82 -3.53 -1.95 9.94
CA SER A 82 -3.22 -3.30 9.49
C SER A 82 -4.44 -4.24 9.61
N ILE A 83 -5.10 -4.21 10.77
CA ILE A 83 -6.30 -5.02 11.05
C ILE A 83 -7.49 -4.57 10.21
N GLU A 84 -7.73 -3.25 10.09
CA GLU A 84 -8.80 -2.68 9.27
C GLU A 84 -8.66 -3.06 7.80
N THR A 85 -7.44 -2.99 7.27
CA THR A 85 -7.17 -3.40 5.88
C THR A 85 -7.35 -4.90 5.69
N ALA A 86 -6.92 -5.72 6.65
CA ALA A 86 -7.12 -7.17 6.59
C ALA A 86 -8.62 -7.55 6.66
N ARG A 87 -9.42 -6.82 7.45
CA ARG A 87 -10.88 -6.97 7.48
C ARG A 87 -11.52 -6.58 6.16
N PHE A 88 -11.12 -5.45 5.57
CA PHE A 88 -11.61 -5.06 4.25
C PHE A 88 -11.39 -6.16 3.20
N ILE A 89 -10.19 -6.75 3.15
CA ILE A 89 -9.89 -7.87 2.24
C ILE A 89 -10.79 -9.08 2.52
N GLN A 90 -10.93 -9.45 3.80
CA GLN A 90 -11.75 -10.58 4.21
C GLN A 90 -13.22 -10.41 3.83
N GLU A 91 -13.77 -9.21 4.02
CA GLU A 91 -15.19 -8.93 3.83
C GLU A 91 -15.55 -8.69 2.35
N HIS A 92 -14.62 -8.20 1.54
CA HIS A 92 -14.92 -7.69 0.20
C HIS A 92 -14.13 -8.31 -0.94
N ALA A 93 -12.92 -8.80 -0.68
CA ALA A 93 -12.04 -9.28 -1.75
C ALA A 93 -12.03 -10.80 -1.87
N ILE A 94 -12.27 -11.55 -0.79
CA ILE A 94 -12.40 -13.00 -0.85
C ILE A 94 -13.81 -13.33 -1.38
N LEU A 95 -13.87 -14.03 -2.51
CA LEU A 95 -15.13 -14.42 -3.15
C LEU A 95 -15.50 -15.86 -2.78
N ASP A 96 -16.71 -16.26 -3.17
CA ASP A 96 -17.14 -17.65 -3.10
C ASP A 96 -16.23 -18.54 -3.96
N GLY A 97 -15.74 -19.64 -3.36
CA GLY A 97 -14.91 -20.62 -4.05
C GLY A 97 -13.43 -20.24 -4.16
N SER A 98 -12.72 -20.15 -3.03
CA SER A 98 -11.25 -20.09 -2.91
C SER A 98 -10.50 -19.09 -3.81
N VAL A 99 -11.19 -18.10 -4.38
CA VAL A 99 -10.61 -17.10 -5.28
C VAL A 99 -10.82 -15.70 -4.75
N THR A 100 -9.90 -14.82 -5.10
CA THR A 100 -9.91 -13.43 -4.66
C THR A 100 -10.23 -12.50 -5.83
N ALA A 101 -11.10 -11.53 -5.62
CA ALA A 101 -11.26 -10.42 -6.54
C ALA A 101 -9.93 -9.69 -6.72
N TYR A 102 -9.57 -9.40 -7.97
CA TYR A 102 -8.35 -8.65 -8.25
C TYR A 102 -8.46 -7.18 -7.77
N ARG A 103 -9.65 -6.61 -7.93
CA ARG A 103 -9.95 -5.20 -7.68
C ARG A 103 -11.39 -5.04 -7.20
N THR A 104 -11.60 -4.07 -6.32
CA THR A 104 -12.93 -3.66 -5.84
C THR A 104 -13.13 -2.15 -6.00
N SER A 105 -14.37 -1.68 -5.88
CA SER A 105 -14.65 -0.26 -5.59
C SER A 105 -14.13 0.13 -4.21
N ALA A 106 -14.25 1.41 -3.84
CA ALA A 106 -13.89 1.87 -2.50
C ALA A 106 -14.74 1.19 -1.41
N GLU A 107 -16.01 0.94 -1.71
CA GLU A 107 -17.01 0.32 -0.82
C GLU A 107 -16.93 -1.21 -0.80
N GLY A 108 -16.02 -1.80 -1.59
CA GLY A 108 -15.78 -3.25 -1.60
C GLY A 108 -16.58 -4.04 -2.64
N GLN A 109 -17.25 -3.38 -3.60
CA GLN A 109 -17.87 -4.12 -4.70
C GLN A 109 -16.80 -4.69 -5.64
N ALA A 110 -16.78 -6.00 -5.87
CA ALA A 110 -15.84 -6.61 -6.79
C ALA A 110 -16.04 -6.14 -8.24
N LEU A 111 -14.95 -5.80 -8.92
CA LEU A 111 -14.98 -5.21 -10.26
C LEU A 111 -14.40 -6.15 -11.32
N PRO A 112 -15.03 -6.21 -12.52
CA PRO A 112 -14.45 -6.90 -13.66
C PRO A 112 -13.06 -6.37 -14.00
N SER A 113 -12.14 -7.29 -14.30
CA SER A 113 -10.72 -6.99 -14.49
C SER A 113 -10.08 -7.80 -15.63
N GLY A 114 -10.72 -8.89 -16.08
CA GLY A 114 -10.31 -9.67 -17.24
C GLY A 114 -11.00 -9.25 -18.54
N PRO A 115 -10.50 -9.72 -19.70
CA PRO A 115 -11.04 -9.37 -21.02
C PRO A 115 -12.50 -9.78 -21.24
N GLN A 116 -12.98 -10.79 -20.52
CA GLN A 116 -14.34 -11.33 -20.61
C GLN A 116 -15.19 -10.96 -19.39
N GLY A 117 -14.71 -10.05 -18.56
CA GLY A 117 -15.38 -9.61 -17.35
C GLY A 117 -15.04 -10.43 -16.10
N GLU A 118 -13.98 -11.24 -16.15
CA GLU A 118 -13.52 -12.03 -15.00
C GLU A 118 -13.11 -11.12 -13.84
N ILE A 119 -13.46 -11.53 -12.62
CA ILE A 119 -13.16 -10.77 -11.39
C ILE A 119 -11.86 -11.26 -10.74
N ALA A 120 -11.68 -12.59 -10.70
CA ALA A 120 -10.48 -13.24 -10.16
C ALA A 120 -9.47 -13.51 -11.28
N VAL A 121 -8.57 -12.55 -11.52
CA VAL A 121 -7.60 -12.59 -12.64
C VAL A 121 -6.15 -12.58 -12.20
N SER A 122 -5.87 -12.80 -10.92
CA SER A 122 -4.51 -12.73 -10.40
C SER A 122 -4.28 -13.61 -9.17
N VAL A 123 -3.45 -14.65 -9.34
CA VAL A 123 -2.96 -15.47 -8.21
C VAL A 123 -2.10 -14.68 -7.22
N LEU A 124 -1.58 -13.51 -7.64
CA LEU A 124 -0.88 -12.59 -6.73
C LEU A 124 -1.85 -11.92 -5.75
N ALA A 125 -3.11 -11.70 -6.16
CA ALA A 125 -4.15 -11.23 -5.26
C ALA A 125 -4.44 -12.28 -4.17
N ASP A 126 -4.54 -13.56 -4.55
CA ASP A 126 -4.75 -14.66 -3.60
C ASP A 126 -3.61 -14.74 -2.58
N LEU A 127 -2.35 -14.63 -3.03
CA LEU A 127 -1.17 -14.63 -2.16
C LEU A 127 -1.28 -13.55 -1.07
N PHE A 128 -1.53 -12.30 -1.47
CA PHE A 128 -1.55 -11.18 -0.54
C PHE A 128 -2.82 -11.13 0.31
N ALA A 129 -3.95 -11.66 -0.18
CA ALA A 129 -5.15 -11.84 0.63
C ALA A 129 -4.93 -12.88 1.73
N ALA A 130 -4.37 -14.05 1.39
CA ALA A 130 -4.01 -15.08 2.36
C ALA A 130 -2.94 -14.60 3.36
N TRP A 131 -1.99 -13.79 2.90
CA TRP A 131 -0.97 -13.21 3.78
C TRP A 131 -1.55 -12.19 4.75
N ALA A 132 -2.45 -11.31 4.28
CA ALA A 132 -3.11 -10.32 5.13
C ALA A 132 -3.96 -10.98 6.23
N TRP A 133 -4.53 -12.15 5.99
CA TRP A 133 -5.28 -12.90 7.01
C TRP A 133 -4.44 -13.21 8.26
N ARG A 134 -3.12 -13.37 8.12
CA ARG A 134 -2.21 -13.64 9.26
C ARG A 134 -2.09 -12.48 10.24
N VAL A 135 -2.57 -11.30 9.87
CA VAL A 135 -2.53 -10.09 10.70
C VAL A 135 -3.62 -10.11 11.78
N GLN A 136 -4.68 -10.92 11.62
CA GLN A 136 -5.82 -10.94 12.54
C GLN A 136 -5.41 -11.29 13.99
N PRO A 137 -6.02 -10.63 15.01
CA PRO A 137 -5.77 -10.95 16.41
C PRO A 137 -6.14 -12.42 16.70
N GLY A 138 -5.13 -13.27 16.87
CA GLY A 138 -5.27 -14.73 17.02
C GLY A 138 -4.16 -15.55 16.35
N PHE A 139 -3.46 -14.97 15.36
CA PHE A 139 -2.24 -15.55 14.78
C PHE A 139 -1.02 -15.22 15.68
N PRO A 140 0.00 -16.11 15.82
CA PRO A 140 0.60 -16.47 17.11
C PRO A 140 1.10 -15.28 17.97
N LYS A 141 0.35 -15.05 19.06
CA LYS A 141 0.64 -14.58 20.44
C LYS A 141 1.90 -13.78 20.82
N ARG A 142 2.71 -13.24 19.89
CA ARG A 142 3.85 -12.37 20.25
C ARG A 142 3.53 -10.87 20.23
N LEU A 143 2.42 -10.46 19.62
CA LEU A 143 2.04 -9.04 19.54
C LEU A 143 1.15 -8.52 20.68
N ALA A 144 0.42 -9.38 21.39
CA ALA A 144 -0.64 -8.94 22.32
C ALA A 144 -0.19 -8.75 23.79
N ALA A 145 1.03 -9.16 24.15
CA ALA A 145 1.48 -9.15 25.54
C ALA A 145 1.76 -7.73 26.08
N ASN A 146 1.99 -6.74 25.22
CA ASN A 146 2.35 -5.37 25.64
C ASN A 146 1.21 -4.33 25.48
N VAL A 147 0.02 -4.74 25.04
CA VAL A 147 -1.13 -3.82 24.83
C VAL A 147 -2.24 -4.04 25.87
N THR A 148 -2.24 -5.15 26.60
CA THR A 148 -3.33 -5.52 27.53
C THR A 148 -3.18 -5.00 28.97
N SER A 149 -2.27 -4.05 29.23
CA SER A 149 -2.18 -3.35 30.52
C SER A 149 -2.66 -1.88 30.46
N GLY A 150 -3.62 -1.57 29.59
CA GLY A 150 -4.30 -0.28 29.53
C GLY A 150 -5.80 -0.47 29.40
N SER A 151 -6.55 0.02 30.39
CA SER A 151 -8.01 -0.04 30.50
C SER A 151 -8.77 0.18 29.18
N ASN A 152 -9.58 -0.80 28.84
CA ASN A 152 -10.42 -0.86 27.64
C ASN A 152 -11.65 0.05 27.80
N GLN A 153 -11.68 1.20 27.12
CA GLN A 153 -12.92 1.85 26.69
C GLN A 153 -12.85 2.06 25.17
N PRO A 154 -13.90 1.70 24.41
CA PRO A 154 -13.95 2.02 23.00
C PRO A 154 -14.01 3.54 22.84
N MET A 155 -13.02 4.15 22.17
CA MET A 155 -13.10 5.56 21.78
C MET A 155 -14.27 5.73 20.81
N ARG A 156 -15.32 6.38 21.31
CA ARG A 156 -16.49 6.79 20.54
C ARG A 156 -16.14 8.12 19.86
N PHE A 157 -15.83 8.10 18.58
CA PHE A 157 -15.64 9.33 17.81
C PHE A 157 -17.01 9.97 17.54
N SER A 158 -17.27 11.12 18.15
CA SER A 158 -18.43 11.95 17.86
C SER A 158 -18.32 12.53 16.43
N PRO A 159 -19.41 12.63 15.66
CA PRO A 159 -19.38 13.23 14.33
C PRO A 159 -18.98 14.71 14.44
N THR A 160 -17.90 15.12 13.77
CA THR A 160 -17.58 16.53 13.62
C THR A 160 -18.62 17.22 12.74
N PRO A 161 -19.04 18.46 13.06
CA PRO A 161 -19.97 19.20 12.22
C PRO A 161 -19.36 19.53 10.86
N LYS A 162 -20.18 19.47 9.81
CA LYS A 162 -19.83 19.77 8.42
C LYS A 162 -19.11 21.12 8.32
N LYS A 163 -17.91 21.14 7.71
CA LYS A 163 -17.22 22.39 7.34
C LYS A 163 -17.64 22.81 5.94
N GLU A 164 -18.19 24.02 5.89
CA GLU A 164 -18.43 24.87 4.73
C GLU A 164 -17.22 24.88 3.75
N SER A 165 -17.51 24.84 2.47
CA SER A 165 -16.56 24.90 1.35
C SER A 165 -15.68 26.15 1.38
N ARG A 166 -14.35 25.97 1.31
CA ARG A 166 -13.38 27.05 1.06
C ARG A 166 -12.86 26.98 -0.39
N PRO A 167 -12.60 28.13 -1.03
CA PRO A 167 -12.24 28.18 -2.45
C PRO A 167 -10.80 27.73 -2.70
N GLU A 168 -10.59 27.24 -3.92
CA GLU A 168 -9.33 26.71 -4.43
C GLU A 168 -8.18 27.72 -4.32
N GLY A 169 -7.08 27.30 -3.68
CA GLY A 169 -5.88 28.10 -3.54
C GLY A 169 -4.64 27.23 -3.32
N SER A 170 -3.87 27.03 -4.41
CA SER A 170 -2.41 26.82 -4.41
C SER A 170 -1.85 25.75 -3.45
N VAL A 171 -1.84 24.49 -3.88
CA VAL A 171 -1.04 23.42 -3.24
C VAL A 171 0.44 23.65 -3.53
N ARG A 172 1.24 23.83 -2.48
CA ARG A 172 2.68 24.02 -2.56
C ARG A 172 3.35 22.72 -3.04
N ALA A 173 3.95 22.75 -4.22
CA ALA A 173 4.66 21.62 -4.79
C ALA A 173 5.84 21.17 -3.91
N LEU A 174 6.01 19.85 -3.75
CA LEU A 174 7.23 19.26 -3.20
C LEU A 174 8.44 19.60 -4.10
N PRO A 175 9.64 19.83 -3.53
CA PRO A 175 10.84 20.06 -4.33
C PRO A 175 11.15 18.83 -5.19
N ARG A 176 11.34 19.06 -6.50
CA ARG A 176 11.68 18.01 -7.48
C ARG A 176 13.00 17.32 -7.09
N PRO A 177 13.10 15.98 -7.18
CA PRO A 177 14.42 15.34 -7.19
C PRO A 177 15.19 15.81 -8.43
N ARG A 178 16.44 16.25 -8.23
CA ARG A 178 17.32 16.70 -9.33
C ARG A 178 17.55 15.54 -10.31
N ARG A 179 17.29 15.82 -11.59
CA ARG A 179 17.58 14.94 -12.73
C ARG A 179 19.06 14.54 -12.68
N ILE A 180 19.35 13.26 -12.49
CA ILE A 180 20.71 12.74 -12.66
C ILE A 180 21.01 12.82 -14.16
N GLN A 181 21.83 13.78 -14.56
CA GLN A 181 22.39 13.85 -15.91
C GLN A 181 23.30 12.63 -16.10
N GLY A 182 22.77 11.60 -16.78
CA GLY A 182 23.59 10.56 -17.38
C GLY A 182 24.51 11.20 -18.42
N ARG A 183 25.82 11.06 -18.24
CA ARG A 183 26.81 11.40 -19.26
C ARG A 183 26.50 10.57 -20.50
N GLY A 184 26.21 11.24 -21.62
CA GLY A 184 26.04 10.59 -22.90
C GLY A 184 27.31 9.82 -23.28
N ARG A 185 27.15 8.54 -23.58
CA ARG A 185 27.94 7.87 -24.61
C ARG A 185 27.07 7.81 -25.85
N ALA A 186 27.62 8.28 -26.96
CA ALA A 186 27.03 8.12 -28.28
C ALA A 186 27.07 6.63 -28.64
N ASP A 187 25.90 6.02 -28.84
CA ASP A 187 25.81 4.71 -29.46
C ASP A 187 25.64 4.92 -30.97
N ALA A 188 26.74 4.66 -31.68
CA ALA A 188 26.71 4.31 -33.09
C ALA A 188 25.99 2.95 -33.24
N ALA A 189 25.04 2.86 -34.17
CA ALA A 189 24.44 1.60 -34.57
C ALA A 189 25.49 0.67 -35.21
N PRO A 190 25.37 -0.65 -35.02
CA PRO A 190 25.86 -1.57 -36.02
C PRO A 190 24.76 -2.51 -36.54
N GLU A 191 25.05 -2.95 -37.75
CA GLU A 191 24.17 -3.51 -38.76
C GLU A 191 23.69 -4.94 -38.49
N CYS A 192 22.68 -5.29 -39.28
CA CYS A 192 22.12 -6.61 -39.51
C CYS A 192 23.19 -7.66 -39.87
N GLY A 193 23.12 -8.83 -39.24
CA GLY A 193 23.51 -10.12 -39.82
C GLY A 193 24.87 -10.69 -39.41
N ARG A 194 24.85 -11.70 -38.51
CA ARG A 194 25.54 -13.01 -38.62
C ARG A 194 25.18 -13.95 -37.44
N PRO A 195 25.18 -15.28 -37.62
CA PRO A 195 24.61 -16.24 -36.67
C PRO A 195 25.55 -16.59 -35.51
N THR A 196 24.99 -16.93 -34.34
CA THR A 196 25.72 -17.39 -33.14
C THR A 196 25.78 -18.93 -33.07
N PRO A 197 26.80 -19.50 -32.40
CA PRO A 197 27.16 -20.92 -32.51
C PRO A 197 26.46 -21.86 -31.50
N PHE A 198 25.32 -21.47 -30.94
CA PHE A 198 24.53 -22.35 -30.06
C PHE A 198 23.09 -22.38 -30.54
N GLY A 199 22.83 -23.32 -31.45
CA GLY A 199 21.48 -23.66 -31.87
C GLY A 199 20.71 -24.28 -30.72
N LEU A 200 19.58 -23.68 -30.37
CA LEU A 200 18.41 -24.32 -29.78
C LEU A 200 17.21 -23.40 -30.03
N ARG A 201 16.36 -23.79 -30.98
CA ARG A 201 15.03 -23.21 -31.18
C ARG A 201 14.07 -23.95 -30.26
N LEU A 202 13.28 -23.23 -29.49
CA LEU A 202 12.01 -23.71 -28.95
C LEU A 202 10.90 -23.10 -29.82
N CYS A 203 10.01 -23.96 -30.31
CA CYS A 203 8.73 -23.57 -30.90
C CYS A 203 7.83 -22.92 -29.85
#